data_AF-A0A9W4HJS5-F1
#
_entry.id   AF-A0A9W4HJS5-F1
#
_cell.length_a   1.000
_cell.length_b   1.000
_cell.length_c   1.000
_cell.angle_alpha   90.00
_cell.angle_beta   90.00
_cell.angle_gamma   90.00
#
_symmetry.space_group_name_H-M   'P 1'
#
loop_
_entity.id
_entity.type
_entity.pdbx_description
1 polymer ?
#
loop_
_entity_poly.entity_id
_entity_poly.type
_entity_poly.pdbx_seq_one_letter_code
_entity_poly.pdbx_strand_id
1 'polypeptide(L)'
;MSMRFKQMRVALNSGRWQLRGSCKVPGSFHHANRWYATQNLAQGGPFAYTWLTKTAEETTPDDILARLPSGPVSPSAAPASVPLLLVTPSFAHWLDSSSPFLSQFLSRLYGNSPGKDTLYAVTAVVDALPNTTSEGPNLRESEGLSLLAVGQAGIQAKAAPARLIRSSASEETNLLFSFRTEVIGQPAHEVGLRLANTIFVNGRETTIFGTRWLWDKTSNRYDLDKSADFTSCMVTASSQAVDTALELPLHPVTERRRVMTSMGNILRQLAKSTDARSMDTMPASSELEKELPRYIAEHNIIDQRVSVWALVEKPELEVAGLGSSTHDRLIQSLHQGGKLHRVMSGGGGWGKKQGLLSLDPEISFSGTANRDDLVALSQVFDPGTTQLDTLPSIDKGITVDDLSLLSQVATAGDYIQFFASVEPAGAQGKLSSNHDSQEEPISYHFGMVADPMELVTQATHGDSNGIISLPRTFGALSEKAIAYSQPIKGEMESESCTKLDIPGSRVVLETI
;
A
#
# COMPACT_ATOMS: atom_id res chain seq x y z
N MET A 1 -40.13 -75.33 -5.88
CA MET A 1 -39.21 -75.65 -4.76
C MET A 1 -38.32 -74.43 -4.56
N SER A 2 -38.29 -73.86 -3.34
CA SER A 2 -37.60 -72.61 -2.92
C SER A 2 -38.21 -71.29 -3.47
N MET A 3 -39.35 -70.79 -2.97
CA MET A 3 -39.65 -70.01 -1.75
C MET A 3 -38.98 -68.62 -1.62
N ARG A 4 -39.76 -67.61 -2.08
CA ARG A 4 -39.68 -66.19 -1.69
C ARG A 4 -40.19 -66.02 -0.25
N PHE A 5 -39.52 -65.19 0.54
CA PHE A 5 -40.12 -64.63 1.76
C PHE A 5 -40.23 -63.11 1.70
N LYS A 6 -41.46 -62.66 1.99
CA LYS A 6 -41.94 -61.29 2.11
C LYS A 6 -41.96 -60.92 3.60
N GLN A 7 -41.64 -59.65 3.87
CA GLN A 7 -42.21 -58.74 4.86
C GLN A 7 -42.55 -59.25 6.28
N MET A 8 -42.01 -58.54 7.28
CA MET A 8 -42.76 -58.23 8.49
C MET A 8 -42.52 -56.77 8.91
N ARG A 9 -43.63 -56.02 9.05
CA ARG A 9 -43.74 -54.69 9.67
C ARG A 9 -43.65 -54.82 11.18
N VAL A 10 -43.04 -53.84 11.85
CA VAL A 10 -43.60 -53.22 13.07
C VAL A 10 -43.22 -51.74 13.08
N ALA A 11 -44.20 -50.87 13.33
CA ALA A 11 -44.05 -49.44 13.53
C ALA A 11 -44.69 -49.03 14.87
N LEU A 12 -44.11 -47.99 15.49
CA LEU A 12 -44.68 -47.07 16.51
C LEU A 12 -44.90 -47.68 17.92
N ASN A 13 -44.64 -47.04 19.05
CA ASN A 13 -44.62 -45.61 19.36
C ASN A 13 -44.01 -45.31 20.76
N SER A 14 -43.69 -44.04 20.99
CA SER A 14 -43.70 -43.28 22.26
C SER A 14 -42.44 -43.24 23.16
N GLY A 15 -41.98 -42.01 23.46
CA GLY A 15 -41.06 -41.74 24.57
C GLY A 15 -40.25 -40.44 24.46
N ARG A 16 -40.89 -39.31 24.77
CA ARG A 16 -40.34 -37.95 25.05
C ARG A 16 -38.84 -37.88 25.38
N TRP A 17 -38.12 -36.97 24.71
CA TRP A 17 -36.91 -36.35 25.28
C TRP A 17 -37.04 -34.83 25.30
N GLN A 18 -36.84 -34.30 26.50
CA GLN A 18 -36.99 -32.91 26.89
C GLN A 18 -35.80 -32.07 26.41
N LEU A 19 -36.11 -30.82 26.10
CA LEU A 19 -35.20 -29.69 25.92
C LEU A 19 -34.26 -29.55 27.13
N ARG A 20 -32.95 -29.55 26.87
CA ARG A 20 -31.97 -28.85 27.71
C ARG A 20 -31.04 -28.06 26.80
N GLY A 21 -31.21 -26.74 26.83
CA GLY A 21 -30.29 -25.80 26.22
C GLY A 21 -28.94 -25.85 26.91
N SER A 22 -27.89 -25.68 26.12
CA SER A 22 -26.58 -25.28 26.60
C SER A 22 -26.13 -24.11 25.73
N CYS A 23 -26.25 -22.90 26.27
CA CYS A 23 -25.56 -21.72 25.77
C CYS A 23 -24.06 -22.00 25.83
N LYS A 24 -23.41 -22.10 24.68
CA LYS A 24 -21.96 -21.94 24.58
C LYS A 24 -21.67 -20.47 24.33
N VAL A 25 -21.11 -19.82 25.35
CA VAL A 25 -20.52 -18.48 25.28
C VAL A 25 -19.23 -18.57 24.45
N PRO A 26 -18.96 -17.66 23.49
CA PRO A 26 -17.69 -17.63 22.76
C PRO A 26 -16.64 -16.89 23.59
N GLY A 27 -15.87 -17.61 24.40
CA GLY A 27 -14.72 -17.07 25.11
C GLY A 27 -13.50 -17.94 24.90
N SER A 28 -12.62 -17.59 23.93
CA SER A 28 -11.24 -18.11 23.89
C SER A 28 -10.29 -17.41 22.90
N PHE A 29 -10.74 -16.52 22.01
CA PHE A 29 -9.84 -15.90 21.01
C PHE A 29 -8.91 -14.80 21.55
N HIS A 30 -9.31 -14.10 22.62
CA HIS A 30 -8.52 -12.98 23.17
C HIS A 30 -7.25 -13.41 23.94
N HIS A 31 -7.25 -14.60 24.55
CA HIS A 31 -6.10 -15.07 25.34
C HIS A 31 -4.93 -15.55 24.48
N ALA A 32 -5.22 -16.14 23.31
CA ALA A 32 -4.19 -16.60 22.37
C ALA A 32 -3.44 -15.40 21.77
N ASN A 33 -4.16 -14.39 21.27
CA ASN A 33 -3.56 -13.19 20.66
C ASN A 33 -2.63 -12.42 21.63
N ARG A 34 -2.94 -12.47 22.94
CA ARG A 34 -2.19 -11.78 23.98
C ARG A 34 -0.83 -12.44 24.30
N TRP A 35 -0.71 -13.75 24.12
CA TRP A 35 0.51 -14.52 24.43
C TRP A 35 1.55 -14.48 23.30
N TYR A 36 1.11 -14.32 22.05
CA TYR A 36 2.00 -14.30 20.88
C TYR A 36 2.64 -12.92 20.62
N ALA A 37 1.89 -11.83 20.81
CA ALA A 37 2.44 -10.48 20.68
C ALA A 37 3.63 -10.21 21.62
N THR A 38 3.64 -10.87 22.78
CA THR A 38 4.69 -10.75 23.79
C THR A 38 6.00 -11.46 23.43
N GLN A 39 6.01 -12.47 22.55
CA GLN A 39 7.23 -13.22 22.19
C GLN A 39 8.07 -12.54 21.10
N ASN A 40 7.47 -12.01 20.03
CA ASN A 40 8.22 -11.36 18.95
C ASN A 40 8.83 -10.02 19.38
N LEU A 41 8.10 -9.25 20.19
CA LEU A 41 8.60 -8.00 20.78
C LEU A 41 9.74 -8.24 21.78
N ALA A 42 9.87 -9.47 22.31
CA ALA A 42 10.96 -9.89 23.20
C ALA A 42 12.24 -10.30 22.43
N GLN A 43 12.13 -10.65 21.14
CA GLN A 43 13.26 -11.05 20.28
C GLN A 43 13.80 -9.91 19.38
N GLY A 44 13.20 -8.71 19.43
CA GLY A 44 13.64 -7.56 18.63
C GLY A 44 13.27 -7.61 17.15
N GLY A 45 12.42 -8.55 16.75
CA GLY A 45 11.84 -8.60 15.40
C GLY A 45 10.77 -7.52 15.20
N PRO A 46 10.43 -7.18 13.95
CA PRO A 46 9.34 -6.26 13.64
C PRO A 46 8.04 -6.75 14.27
N PHE A 47 7.22 -5.82 14.75
CA PHE A 47 5.91 -6.12 15.34
C PHE A 47 4.83 -5.32 14.62
N ALA A 48 3.77 -5.97 14.15
CA ALA A 48 2.70 -5.34 13.38
C ALA A 48 1.32 -5.66 13.95
N TYR A 49 0.44 -4.65 13.96
CA TYR A 49 -0.93 -4.79 14.44
C TYR A 49 -1.86 -3.76 13.81
N THR A 50 -3.01 -4.17 13.30
CA THR A 50 -4.02 -3.28 12.73
C THR A 50 -5.34 -3.38 13.49
N TRP A 51 -5.97 -2.24 13.78
CA TRP A 51 -7.33 -2.15 14.31
C TRP A 51 -8.23 -1.51 13.26
N LEU A 52 -9.31 -2.20 12.89
CA LEU A 52 -10.27 -1.74 11.90
C LEU A 52 -11.63 -1.49 12.55
N THR A 53 -12.35 -0.49 12.07
CA THR A 53 -13.72 -0.18 12.48
C THR A 53 -14.52 0.36 11.32
N LYS A 54 -15.84 0.12 11.35
CA LYS A 54 -16.82 0.73 10.43
C LYS A 54 -17.60 1.85 11.09
N THR A 55 -17.46 2.02 12.40
CA THR A 55 -18.14 3.04 13.21
C THR A 55 -17.10 3.96 13.86
N ALA A 56 -16.34 4.68 13.01
CA ALA A 56 -15.26 5.54 13.48
C ALA A 56 -15.73 6.61 14.48
N GLU A 57 -16.93 7.17 14.27
CA GLU A 57 -17.54 8.18 15.15
C GLU A 57 -17.88 7.66 16.56
N GLU A 58 -18.14 6.35 16.70
CA GLU A 58 -18.48 5.71 17.98
C GLU A 58 -17.24 5.16 18.69
N THR A 59 -16.11 5.06 18.00
CA THR A 59 -14.89 4.43 18.50
C THR A 59 -14.13 5.40 19.40
N THR A 60 -13.87 5.03 20.65
CA THR A 60 -13.14 5.88 21.59
C THR A 60 -11.66 5.49 21.70
N PRO A 61 -10.78 6.41 22.14
CA PRO A 61 -9.38 6.09 22.43
C PRO A 61 -9.22 4.89 23.39
N ASP A 62 -10.07 4.81 24.41
CA ASP A 62 -10.02 3.74 25.42
C ASP A 62 -10.30 2.35 24.83
N ASP A 63 -11.15 2.26 23.82
CA ASP A 63 -11.46 1.00 23.14
C ASP A 63 -10.24 0.41 22.43
N ILE A 64 -9.42 1.26 21.81
CA ILE A 64 -8.16 0.88 21.17
C ILE A 64 -7.11 0.56 22.24
N LEU A 65 -6.96 1.43 23.24
CA LEU A 65 -5.98 1.27 24.31
C LEU A 65 -6.21 0.00 25.13
N ALA A 66 -7.46 -0.45 25.31
CA ALA A 66 -7.80 -1.69 26.00
C ALA A 66 -7.44 -2.95 25.18
N ARG A 67 -7.33 -2.81 23.86
CA ARG A 67 -6.98 -3.87 22.90
C ARG A 67 -5.52 -3.85 22.50
N LEU A 68 -4.72 -2.97 23.09
CA LEU A 68 -3.29 -2.96 22.89
C LEU A 68 -2.68 -4.30 23.34
N PRO A 69 -1.70 -4.83 22.58
CA PRO A 69 -0.95 -5.96 23.05
C PRO A 69 -0.24 -5.57 24.36
N SER A 70 -0.09 -6.55 25.25
CA SER A 70 0.76 -6.35 26.43
C SER A 70 2.19 -6.14 25.92
N GLY A 71 2.82 -5.02 26.32
CA GLY A 71 4.11 -4.54 25.83
C GLY A 71 5.29 -5.52 25.94
N PRO A 72 6.50 -5.14 25.51
CA PRO A 72 7.65 -6.03 25.40
C PRO A 72 7.90 -6.77 26.71
N VAL A 73 8.01 -8.09 26.65
CA VAL A 73 8.37 -8.93 27.82
C VAL A 73 9.89 -8.93 28.05
N SER A 74 10.68 -8.27 27.19
CA SER A 74 12.14 -8.23 27.32
C SER A 74 12.70 -6.81 27.38
N PRO A 75 13.32 -6.40 28.51
CA PRO A 75 13.97 -5.10 28.66
C PRO A 75 15.17 -4.87 27.73
N SER A 76 15.62 -5.86 26.96
CA SER A 76 16.72 -5.71 25.98
C SER A 76 16.28 -5.31 24.56
N ALA A 77 15.03 -5.59 24.16
CA ALA A 77 14.52 -5.32 22.80
C ALA A 77 13.71 -4.02 22.68
N ALA A 78 13.06 -3.59 23.77
CA ALA A 78 12.32 -2.32 23.86
C ALA A 78 13.12 -1.04 23.55
N PRO A 79 14.41 -0.88 23.92
CA PRO A 79 15.11 0.41 23.82
C PRO A 79 15.58 0.79 22.40
N ALA A 80 15.24 0.02 21.37
CA ALA A 80 15.61 0.30 19.99
C ALA A 80 14.42 0.27 19.01
N SER A 81 13.19 0.05 19.49
CA SER A 81 12.01 0.00 18.63
C SER A 81 11.30 1.35 18.59
N VAL A 82 10.96 1.81 17.39
CA VAL A 82 10.21 3.02 17.10
C VAL A 82 8.84 2.60 16.56
N PRO A 83 7.73 2.91 17.26
CA PRO A 83 6.40 2.71 16.72
C PRO A 83 6.12 3.71 15.60
N LEU A 84 5.74 3.18 14.45
CA LEU A 84 5.09 3.86 13.34
C LEU A 84 3.58 3.62 13.44
N LEU A 85 2.82 4.68 13.63
CA LEU A 85 1.37 4.65 13.71
C LEU A 85 0.76 5.32 12.49
N LEU A 86 0.03 4.55 11.68
CA LEU A 86 -0.82 5.06 10.61
C LEU A 86 -2.26 5.15 11.12
N VAL A 87 -2.93 6.26 10.84
CA VAL A 87 -4.34 6.44 11.20
C VAL A 87 -5.13 6.95 10.00
N THR A 88 -6.42 6.64 9.94
CA THR A 88 -7.32 7.22 8.92
C THR A 88 -7.84 8.60 9.34
N PRO A 89 -8.39 9.42 8.43
CA PRO A 89 -8.69 10.83 8.70
C PRO A 89 -9.64 11.04 9.88
N SER A 90 -10.59 10.12 10.11
CA SER A 90 -11.51 10.16 11.25
C SER A 90 -10.79 10.16 12.60
N PHE A 91 -9.60 9.57 12.70
CA PHE A 91 -8.79 9.46 13.92
C PHE A 91 -7.64 10.47 13.98
N ALA A 92 -7.47 11.34 12.97
CA ALA A 92 -6.36 12.28 12.91
C ALA A 92 -6.31 13.24 14.13
N HIS A 93 -7.47 13.61 14.68
CA HIS A 93 -7.58 14.46 15.88
C HIS A 93 -6.98 13.82 17.13
N TRP A 94 -6.77 12.50 17.17
CA TRP A 94 -6.09 11.83 18.29
C TRP A 94 -4.58 12.08 18.30
N LEU A 95 -4.03 12.53 17.18
CA LEU A 95 -2.60 12.77 16.99
C LEU A 95 -2.16 14.16 17.44
N ASP A 96 -3.11 15.06 17.71
CA ASP A 96 -2.81 16.41 18.16
C ASP A 96 -2.04 16.40 19.49
N SER A 97 -1.11 17.34 19.66
CA SER A 97 -0.31 17.45 20.89
C SER A 97 -1.15 17.71 22.16
N SER A 98 -2.39 18.19 22.00
CA SER A 98 -3.34 18.37 23.10
C SER A 98 -4.05 17.08 23.52
N SER A 99 -4.06 16.06 22.66
CA SER A 99 -4.67 14.77 22.92
C SER A 99 -3.79 13.92 23.84
N PRO A 100 -4.34 13.32 24.92
CA PRO A 100 -3.57 12.42 25.78
C PRO A 100 -3.31 11.06 25.13
N PHE A 101 -3.92 10.77 23.97
CA PHE A 101 -3.92 9.45 23.35
C PHE A 101 -2.51 8.92 23.09
N LEU A 102 -1.64 9.66 22.39
CA LEU A 102 -0.29 9.20 22.07
C LEU A 102 0.54 8.92 23.33
N SER A 103 0.48 9.80 24.33
CA SER A 103 1.14 9.58 25.63
C SER A 103 0.66 8.28 26.29
N GLN A 104 -0.65 8.06 26.36
CA GLN A 104 -1.24 6.85 26.96
C GLN A 104 -0.90 5.60 26.14
N PHE A 105 -0.95 5.69 24.82
CA PHE A 105 -0.63 4.62 23.89
C PHE A 105 0.82 4.14 24.07
N LEU A 106 1.78 5.06 24.04
CA LEU A 106 3.20 4.75 24.23
C LEU A 106 3.49 4.25 25.64
N SER A 107 2.84 4.82 26.66
CA SER A 107 2.99 4.37 28.06
C SER A 107 2.46 2.96 28.26
N ARG A 108 1.35 2.57 27.61
CA ARG A 108 0.86 1.19 27.66
C ARG A 108 1.74 0.22 26.86
N LEU A 109 2.26 0.66 25.73
CA LEU A 109 3.07 -0.17 24.84
C LEU A 109 4.47 -0.41 25.41
N TYR A 110 5.14 0.60 25.99
CA TYR A 110 6.55 0.51 26.42
C TYR A 110 6.78 0.74 27.93
N GLY A 111 5.78 1.20 28.69
CA GLY A 111 5.95 1.62 30.08
C GLY A 111 6.21 0.50 31.10
N ASN A 112 6.01 -0.78 30.73
CA ASN A 112 6.33 -1.90 31.62
C ASN A 112 7.84 -2.18 31.70
N SER A 113 8.62 -1.69 30.74
CA SER A 113 10.07 -1.83 30.70
C SER A 113 10.70 -0.61 29.99
N PRO A 114 10.76 0.56 30.65
CA PRO A 114 11.39 1.75 30.08
C PRO A 114 12.90 1.51 30.00
N GLY A 115 13.36 0.88 28.91
CA GLY A 115 14.77 0.54 28.72
C GLY A 115 15.66 1.78 28.53
N LYS A 116 15.09 2.87 28.01
CA LYS A 116 15.70 4.20 27.88
C LYS A 116 14.71 5.27 28.36
N ASP A 117 15.24 6.35 28.92
CA ASP A 117 14.44 7.52 29.31
C ASP A 117 13.87 8.26 28.08
N THR A 118 14.33 7.95 26.86
CA THR A 118 13.87 8.60 25.61
C THR A 118 13.29 7.56 24.64
N LEU A 119 12.14 7.89 24.05
CA LEU A 119 11.45 7.10 23.03
C LEU A 119 11.12 8.00 21.82
N TYR A 120 11.32 7.47 20.62
CA TYR A 120 10.87 8.14 19.39
C TYR A 120 9.62 7.44 18.86
N ALA A 121 8.74 8.16 18.17
CA ALA A 121 7.59 7.60 17.46
C ALA A 121 7.37 8.36 16.16
N VAL A 122 6.83 7.70 15.14
CA VAL A 122 6.44 8.32 13.87
C VAL A 122 4.95 8.10 13.66
N THR A 123 4.27 9.13 13.17
CA THR A 123 2.84 9.07 12.94
C THR A 123 2.51 9.67 11.58
N ALA A 124 1.57 9.06 10.85
CA ALA A 124 1.07 9.60 9.60
C ALA A 124 -0.44 9.32 9.41
N VAL A 125 -1.09 10.16 8.60
CA VAL A 125 -2.49 9.98 8.21
C VAL A 125 -2.57 9.43 6.78
N VAL A 126 -3.26 8.29 6.62
CA VAL A 126 -3.47 7.59 5.35
C VAL A 126 -4.95 7.58 5.00
N ASP A 127 -5.31 7.34 3.74
CA ASP A 127 -6.71 7.50 3.30
C ASP A 127 -7.60 6.40 3.89
N ALA A 128 -7.17 5.14 3.79
CA ALA A 128 -7.89 4.00 4.36
C ALA A 128 -6.94 2.87 4.78
N LEU A 129 -7.46 1.87 5.50
CA LEU A 129 -6.72 0.66 5.84
C LEU A 129 -7.30 -0.57 5.12
N PRO A 130 -6.45 -1.53 4.71
CA PRO A 130 -6.90 -2.76 4.07
C PRO A 130 -7.61 -3.68 5.07
N ASN A 131 -8.76 -4.21 4.66
CA ASN A 131 -9.49 -5.23 5.41
C ASN A 131 -9.35 -6.60 4.73
N THR A 132 -8.45 -7.42 5.26
CA THR A 132 -8.13 -8.76 4.74
C THR A 132 -9.12 -9.84 5.18
N THR A 133 -10.01 -9.53 6.12
CA THR A 133 -10.97 -10.51 6.69
C THR A 133 -12.31 -10.56 5.97
N SER A 134 -12.60 -9.58 5.12
CA SER A 134 -13.86 -9.51 4.40
C SER A 134 -13.80 -10.28 3.08
N GLU A 135 -14.59 -11.33 2.95
CA GLU A 135 -14.76 -12.06 1.68
C GLU A 135 -15.67 -11.32 0.66
N GLY A 136 -16.25 -10.18 1.03
CA GLY A 136 -17.10 -9.38 0.16
C GLY A 136 -16.33 -8.34 -0.69
N PRO A 137 -16.73 -8.09 -1.96
CA PRO A 137 -16.06 -7.16 -2.86
C PRO A 137 -16.08 -5.69 -2.37
N ASN A 138 -17.12 -5.26 -1.66
CA ASN A 138 -17.34 -3.85 -1.28
C ASN A 138 -16.78 -3.49 0.12
N LEU A 139 -16.03 -4.38 0.77
CA LEU A 139 -15.67 -4.25 2.20
C LEU A 139 -14.18 -4.48 2.48
N ARG A 140 -13.34 -4.33 1.46
CA ARG A 140 -11.88 -4.52 1.56
C ARG A 140 -11.14 -3.34 2.20
N GLU A 141 -11.87 -2.35 2.70
CA GLU A 141 -11.35 -1.05 3.15
C GLU A 141 -12.09 -0.65 4.43
N SER A 142 -11.39 -0.02 5.37
CA SER A 142 -11.97 0.36 6.66
C SER A 142 -11.21 1.52 7.29
N GLU A 143 -11.90 2.25 8.17
CA GLU A 143 -11.30 3.23 9.05
C GLU A 143 -10.54 2.53 10.18
N GLY A 144 -9.51 3.17 10.74
CA GLY A 144 -8.82 2.63 11.89
C GLY A 144 -7.38 3.10 12.10
N LEU A 145 -6.60 2.22 12.73
CA LEU A 145 -5.20 2.46 13.09
C LEU A 145 -4.35 1.24 12.71
N SER A 146 -3.14 1.47 12.20
CA SER A 146 -2.17 0.43 11.88
C SER A 146 -0.83 0.76 12.52
N LEU A 147 -0.33 -0.13 13.38
CA LEU A 147 0.90 0.00 14.13
C LEU A 147 1.96 -0.94 13.57
N LEU A 148 3.16 -0.40 13.34
CA LEU A 148 4.36 -1.17 13.05
C LEU A 148 5.47 -0.71 13.99
N ALA A 149 6.12 -1.62 14.70
CA ALA A 149 7.29 -1.34 15.51
C ALA A 149 8.54 -1.75 14.72
N VAL A 150 9.42 -0.79 14.45
CA VAL A 150 10.61 -0.94 13.61
C VAL A 150 11.86 -0.55 14.40
N GLY A 151 12.99 -1.19 14.13
CA GLY A 151 14.27 -0.75 14.71
C GLY A 151 14.58 0.71 14.36
N GLN A 152 15.12 1.47 15.30
CA GLN A 152 15.44 2.90 15.14
C GLN A 152 16.37 3.17 13.95
N ALA A 153 17.29 2.24 13.66
CA ALA A 153 18.18 2.32 12.50
C ALA A 153 17.45 2.17 11.16
N GLY A 154 16.25 1.57 11.16
CA GLY A 154 15.41 1.41 9.99
C GLY A 154 14.59 2.64 9.63
N ILE A 155 14.61 3.72 10.44
CA ILE A 155 13.84 4.94 10.15
C ILE A 155 14.78 6.09 9.82
N GLN A 156 14.60 6.63 8.62
CA GLN A 156 15.26 7.84 8.15
C GLN A 156 14.21 8.85 7.74
N ALA A 157 14.43 10.12 8.03
CA ALA A 157 13.46 11.17 7.73
C ALA A 157 14.15 12.48 7.35
N LYS A 158 13.42 13.30 6.60
CA LYS A 158 13.75 14.68 6.28
C LYS A 158 12.73 15.58 6.97
N ALA A 159 13.20 16.44 7.85
CA ALA A 159 12.35 17.41 8.53
C ALA A 159 11.77 18.42 7.51
N ALA A 160 10.51 18.78 7.70
CA ALA A 160 9.89 19.82 6.89
C ALA A 160 10.57 21.16 7.19
N PRO A 161 10.90 21.96 6.15
CA PRO A 161 11.48 23.28 6.37
C PRO A 161 10.48 24.16 7.10
N ALA A 162 10.96 25.03 7.98
CA ALA A 162 10.13 26.06 8.59
C ALA A 162 9.53 26.92 7.46
N ARG A 163 8.21 26.87 7.28
CA ARG A 163 7.52 27.56 6.18
C ARG A 163 7.82 29.06 6.22
N LEU A 164 8.74 29.50 5.37
CA LEU A 164 8.93 30.93 5.10
C LEU A 164 7.77 31.39 4.21
N ILE A 165 7.19 32.55 4.52
CA ILE A 165 5.94 33.12 3.96
C ILE A 165 5.96 33.31 2.41
N ARG A 166 7.03 32.91 1.69
CA ARG A 166 7.23 33.15 0.26
C ARG A 166 7.90 32.01 -0.54
N SER A 167 7.88 30.75 -0.09
CA SER A 167 8.32 29.64 -0.95
C SER A 167 7.15 29.04 -1.74
N SER A 168 7.16 29.18 -3.06
CA SER A 168 6.18 28.57 -3.98
C SER A 168 6.48 27.11 -4.33
N ALA A 169 7.55 26.53 -3.77
CA ALA A 169 7.89 25.12 -3.93
C ALA A 169 7.38 24.35 -2.71
N SER A 170 6.22 23.70 -2.83
CA SER A 170 5.79 22.67 -1.88
C SER A 170 6.53 21.39 -2.26
N GLU A 171 7.45 20.93 -1.43
CA GLU A 171 8.06 19.60 -1.59
C GLU A 171 6.99 18.56 -1.27
N GLU A 172 6.63 17.72 -2.24
CA GLU A 172 5.62 16.68 -2.03
C GLU A 172 6.03 15.75 -0.89
N THR A 173 5.10 15.49 0.02
CA THR A 173 5.35 14.66 1.20
C THR A 173 5.31 13.18 0.85
N ASN A 174 6.35 12.43 1.23
CA ASN A 174 6.50 11.03 0.85
C ASN A 174 6.72 10.12 2.05
N LEU A 175 5.95 9.04 2.13
CA LEU A 175 6.18 7.92 3.06
C LEU A 175 6.60 6.69 2.24
N LEU A 176 7.80 6.18 2.51
CA LEU A 176 8.40 5.06 1.78
C LEU A 176 8.64 3.87 2.71
N PHE A 177 8.31 2.68 2.24
CA PHE A 177 8.63 1.41 2.88
C PHE A 177 9.62 0.64 2.02
N SER A 178 10.77 0.27 2.57
CA SER A 178 11.83 -0.50 1.89
C SER A 178 11.95 -1.86 2.57
N PHE A 179 11.66 -2.93 1.83
CA PHE A 179 11.76 -4.31 2.29
C PHE A 179 13.02 -4.92 1.69
N ARG A 180 14.02 -5.11 2.54
CA ARG A 180 15.35 -5.59 2.15
C ARG A 180 15.53 -7.02 2.58
N THR A 181 15.96 -7.86 1.64
CA THR A 181 16.53 -9.17 1.96
C THR A 181 17.94 -9.00 2.49
N GLU A 182 18.36 -9.84 3.44
CA GLU A 182 19.72 -9.84 3.99
C GLU A 182 20.80 -10.28 2.98
N VAL A 183 20.40 -10.76 1.79
CA VAL A 183 21.31 -11.12 0.72
C VAL A 183 21.97 -9.86 0.13
N ILE A 184 23.28 -9.76 0.29
CA ILE A 184 24.09 -8.63 -0.17
C ILE A 184 23.91 -8.41 -1.68
N GLY A 185 23.56 -7.18 -2.06
CA GLY A 185 23.50 -6.75 -3.45
C GLY A 185 22.17 -6.99 -4.16
N GLN A 186 21.15 -7.54 -3.50
CA GLN A 186 19.81 -7.58 -4.09
C GLN A 186 19.07 -6.24 -3.89
N PRO A 187 18.42 -5.72 -4.94
CA PRO A 187 17.58 -4.54 -4.80
C PRO A 187 16.42 -4.79 -3.85
N ALA A 188 15.90 -3.72 -3.25
CA ALA A 188 14.82 -3.80 -2.28
C ALA A 188 13.46 -3.79 -2.99
N HIS A 189 12.44 -4.37 -2.35
CA HIS A 189 11.07 -4.04 -2.71
C HIS A 189 10.70 -2.73 -2.01
N GLU A 190 10.30 -1.71 -2.75
CA GLU A 190 9.97 -0.41 -2.18
C GLU A 190 8.53 0.01 -2.51
N VAL A 191 7.80 0.47 -1.50
CA VAL A 191 6.45 1.03 -1.65
C VAL A 191 6.46 2.48 -1.21
N GLY A 192 6.21 3.39 -2.14
CA GLY A 192 5.91 4.79 -1.85
C GLY A 192 4.40 4.99 -1.71
N LEU A 193 3.98 5.71 -0.67
CA LEU A 193 2.58 6.08 -0.44
C LEU A 193 2.38 7.59 -0.52
N ARG A 194 1.35 8.01 -1.26
CA ARG A 194 0.80 9.37 -1.12
C ARG A 194 -0.16 9.40 0.07
N LEU A 195 0.15 10.24 1.03
CA LEU A 195 -0.65 10.42 2.25
C LEU A 195 -1.98 11.12 1.96
N ALA A 196 -2.90 10.96 2.92
CA ALA A 196 -4.22 11.55 2.85
C ALA A 196 -4.18 13.08 2.81
N ASN A 197 -5.16 13.68 2.13
CA ASN A 197 -5.33 15.12 2.17
C ASN A 197 -5.98 15.55 3.49
N THR A 198 -5.19 16.14 4.38
CA THR A 198 -5.65 16.54 5.72
C THR A 198 -6.00 18.02 5.84
N ILE A 199 -6.09 18.76 4.71
CA ILE A 199 -6.25 20.23 4.75
C ILE A 199 -7.55 20.63 5.45
N PHE A 200 -8.61 19.87 5.25
CA PHE A 200 -9.91 20.08 5.90
C PHE A 200 -10.06 19.39 7.25
N VAL A 201 -9.05 18.62 7.68
CA VAL A 201 -9.04 17.90 8.95
C VAL A 201 -8.27 18.69 10.01
N ASN A 202 -7.03 19.10 9.69
CA ASN A 202 -6.15 19.80 10.63
C ASN A 202 -5.39 20.99 10.00
N GLY A 203 -5.79 21.43 8.79
CA GLY A 203 -5.18 22.57 8.10
C GLY A 203 -3.86 22.28 7.38
N ARG A 204 -3.38 21.03 7.36
CA ARG A 204 -2.14 20.61 6.69
C ARG A 204 -2.48 19.82 5.42
N GLU A 205 -1.79 20.07 4.30
CA GLU A 205 -2.03 19.33 3.04
C GLU A 205 -1.88 17.81 3.22
N THR A 206 -0.85 17.38 3.94
CA THR A 206 -0.68 16.00 4.41
C THR A 206 -0.18 16.05 5.86
N THR A 207 -0.36 14.95 6.60
CA THR A 207 0.07 14.84 8.00
C THR A 207 1.01 13.67 8.19
N ILE A 208 2.28 13.97 8.42
CA ILE A 208 3.31 13.04 8.88
C ILE A 208 4.32 13.79 9.73
N PHE A 209 4.65 13.22 10.88
CA PHE A 209 5.58 13.83 11.81
C PHE A 209 6.21 12.77 12.72
N GLY A 210 7.39 13.09 13.24
CA GLY A 210 8.01 12.34 14.32
C GLY A 210 7.83 13.05 15.65
N THR A 211 7.90 12.27 16.73
CA THR A 211 7.87 12.77 18.10
C THR A 211 8.97 12.13 18.93
N ARG A 212 9.52 12.92 19.85
CA ARG A 212 10.44 12.48 20.90
C ARG A 212 9.73 12.62 22.24
N TRP A 213 9.76 11.54 23.01
CA TRP A 213 9.11 11.40 24.29
C TRP A 213 10.12 11.11 25.38
N LEU A 214 9.89 11.65 26.57
CA LEU A 214 10.70 11.40 27.76
C LEU A 214 9.88 10.65 28.80
N TRP A 215 10.50 9.67 29.46
CA TRP A 215 9.86 8.92 30.53
C TRP A 215 9.84 9.74 31.82
N ASP A 216 8.65 10.11 32.28
CA ASP A 216 8.45 10.71 33.59
C ASP A 216 8.25 9.63 34.65
N LYS A 217 9.25 9.51 35.53
CA LYS A 217 9.28 8.55 36.65
C LYS A 217 8.21 8.86 37.70
N THR A 218 7.70 10.08 37.77
CA THR A 218 6.72 10.49 38.79
C THR A 218 5.31 10.11 38.39
N SER A 219 4.92 10.36 37.13
CA SER A 219 3.61 9.97 36.59
C SER A 219 3.57 8.57 35.98
N ASN A 220 4.73 7.90 35.84
CA ASN A 220 4.90 6.59 35.21
C ASN A 220 4.36 6.59 33.77
N ARG A 221 4.66 7.66 33.02
CA ARG A 221 4.16 7.91 31.66
C ARG A 221 5.21 8.58 30.80
N TYR A 222 5.01 8.51 29.48
CA TYR A 222 5.76 9.28 28.50
C TYR A 222 5.15 10.66 28.28
N ASP A 223 5.97 11.68 28.41
CA ASP A 223 5.64 13.07 28.13
C ASP A 223 6.30 13.53 26.83
N LEU A 224 5.57 14.31 26.04
CA LEU A 224 6.05 14.83 24.77
C LEU A 224 7.12 15.88 25.01
N ASP A 225 8.29 15.70 24.43
CA ASP A 225 9.41 16.63 24.54
C ASP A 225 9.61 17.42 23.24
N LYS A 226 9.68 16.75 22.09
CA LYS A 226 9.78 17.41 20.78
C LYS A 226 8.86 16.76 19.75
N SER A 227 8.41 17.56 18.78
CA SER A 227 7.70 17.11 17.58
C SER A 227 8.28 17.80 16.35
N ALA A 228 8.37 17.09 15.23
CA ALA A 228 8.88 17.61 13.96
C ALA A 228 8.10 17.03 12.79
N ASP A 229 7.52 17.89 11.96
CA ASP A 229 6.87 17.51 10.70
C ASP A 229 7.91 17.00 9.69
N PHE A 230 7.53 16.05 8.85
CA PHE A 230 8.42 15.48 7.83
C PHE A 230 7.97 15.82 6.42
N THR A 231 8.91 16.06 5.50
CA THR A 231 8.64 16.03 4.04
C THR A 231 8.92 14.65 3.44
N SER A 232 9.81 13.87 4.05
CA SER A 232 10.04 12.49 3.65
C SER A 232 10.34 11.60 4.86
N CYS A 233 9.80 10.39 4.84
CA CYS A 233 10.08 9.36 5.84
C CYS A 233 10.26 8.03 5.12
N MET A 234 11.38 7.36 5.38
CA MET A 234 11.71 6.03 4.87
C MET A 234 11.78 5.05 6.02
N VAL A 235 11.04 3.96 5.90
CA VAL A 235 10.93 2.89 6.88
C VAL A 235 11.49 1.63 6.23
N THR A 236 12.56 1.10 6.79
CA THR A 236 13.27 -0.08 6.28
C THR A 236 12.98 -1.27 7.18
N ALA A 237 12.42 -2.33 6.59
CA ALA A 237 12.26 -3.63 7.21
C ALA A 237 13.25 -4.61 6.56
N SER A 238 14.01 -5.33 7.38
CA SER A 238 14.96 -6.35 6.93
C SER A 238 14.45 -7.73 7.30
N SER A 239 14.51 -8.68 6.38
CA SER A 239 14.02 -10.06 6.56
C SER A 239 14.83 -11.03 5.69
N GLN A 240 14.75 -12.33 5.97
CA GLN A 240 15.50 -13.34 5.23
C GLN A 240 14.96 -13.50 3.82
N ALA A 241 13.63 -13.52 3.67
CA ALA A 241 12.95 -13.60 2.39
C ALA A 241 11.70 -12.71 2.36
N VAL A 242 11.42 -12.15 1.19
CA VAL A 242 10.23 -11.33 0.95
C VAL A 242 9.44 -11.99 -0.17
N ASP A 243 8.27 -12.52 0.15
CA ASP A 243 7.32 -13.01 -0.83
C ASP A 243 6.40 -11.86 -1.25
N THR A 244 6.18 -11.70 -2.55
CA THR A 244 5.37 -10.59 -3.07
C THR A 244 4.24 -11.07 -3.95
N ALA A 245 3.05 -10.52 -3.75
CA ALA A 245 1.89 -10.69 -4.63
C ALA A 245 1.35 -9.33 -5.07
N LEU A 246 1.00 -9.23 -6.35
CA LEU A 246 0.49 -7.99 -6.96
C LEU A 246 -0.90 -8.29 -7.55
N GLU A 247 -1.93 -7.66 -6.99
CA GLU A 247 -3.31 -7.74 -7.50
C GLU A 247 -3.62 -6.49 -8.31
N LEU A 248 -3.84 -6.65 -9.61
CA LEU A 248 -4.22 -5.57 -10.53
C LEU A 248 -5.57 -5.89 -11.19
N PRO A 249 -6.65 -5.14 -10.90
CA PRO A 249 -7.96 -5.32 -11.52
C PRO A 249 -8.00 -4.75 -12.95
N LEU A 250 -7.04 -5.16 -13.79
CA LEU A 250 -6.89 -4.70 -15.16
C LEU A 250 -7.33 -5.76 -16.16
N HIS A 251 -8.12 -5.33 -17.13
CA HIS A 251 -8.61 -6.13 -18.25
C HIS A 251 -7.98 -5.65 -19.56
N PRO A 252 -7.43 -6.55 -20.39
CA PRO A 252 -6.86 -6.17 -21.68
C PRO A 252 -7.95 -5.65 -22.62
N VAL A 253 -7.75 -4.45 -23.17
CA VAL A 253 -8.68 -3.85 -24.16
C VAL A 253 -8.14 -3.98 -25.59
N THR A 254 -6.80 -4.05 -25.71
CA THR A 254 -6.11 -4.09 -27.00
C THR A 254 -5.09 -5.21 -27.03
N GLU A 255 -4.63 -5.53 -28.23
CA GLU A 255 -3.50 -6.43 -28.48
C GLU A 255 -2.16 -5.75 -28.19
N ARG A 256 -1.14 -6.55 -27.93
CA ARG A 256 0.25 -6.08 -27.79
C ARG A 256 0.78 -5.59 -29.14
N ARG A 257 1.10 -4.29 -29.26
CA ARG A 257 1.57 -3.64 -30.50
C ARG A 257 2.96 -3.06 -30.33
N ARG A 258 3.76 -3.04 -31.40
CA ARG A 258 5.04 -2.32 -31.43
C ARG A 258 4.81 -0.82 -31.59
N VAL A 259 5.51 -0.01 -30.82
CA VAL A 259 5.56 1.44 -30.93
C VAL A 259 6.39 1.81 -32.18
N MET A 260 5.76 2.54 -33.11
CA MET A 260 6.40 2.97 -34.35
C MET A 260 6.93 4.40 -34.24
N THR A 261 6.12 5.31 -33.70
CA THR A 261 6.55 6.68 -33.43
C THR A 261 5.96 7.22 -32.11
N SER A 262 6.80 7.92 -31.36
CA SER A 262 6.47 8.58 -30.09
C SER A 262 7.30 9.86 -29.92
N MET A 263 6.92 10.73 -29.00
CA MET A 263 7.66 11.95 -28.65
C MET A 263 7.41 12.29 -27.17
N GLY A 264 8.45 12.21 -26.34
CA GLY A 264 8.33 12.37 -24.88
C GLY A 264 7.37 11.33 -24.30
N ASN A 265 6.28 11.79 -23.69
CA ASN A 265 5.20 10.97 -23.15
C ASN A 265 4.04 10.72 -24.14
N ILE A 266 4.15 11.19 -25.38
CA ILE A 266 3.07 11.11 -26.38
C ILE A 266 3.33 9.95 -27.36
N LEU A 267 2.37 9.03 -27.45
CA LEU A 267 2.31 8.00 -28.48
C LEU A 267 1.61 8.53 -29.72
N ARG A 268 2.19 8.27 -30.89
CA ARG A 268 1.63 8.74 -32.17
C ARG A 268 1.14 7.61 -33.04
N GLN A 269 1.99 6.60 -33.26
CA GLN A 269 1.68 5.50 -34.16
C GLN A 269 2.16 4.16 -33.62
N LEU A 270 1.34 3.14 -33.85
CA LEU A 270 1.59 1.75 -33.49
C LEU A 270 1.60 0.89 -34.76
N ALA A 271 2.22 -0.29 -34.67
CA ALA A 271 2.17 -1.27 -35.75
C ALA A 271 0.73 -1.80 -35.92
N LYS A 272 0.28 -1.87 -37.18
CA LYS A 272 -1.07 -2.34 -37.53
C LYS A 272 -1.19 -3.87 -37.43
N SER A 273 -0.13 -4.61 -37.75
CA SER A 273 -0.05 -6.06 -37.51
C SER A 273 0.71 -6.36 -36.22
N THR A 274 0.40 -7.50 -35.59
CA THR A 274 1.20 -8.09 -34.51
C THR A 274 2.46 -8.78 -35.05
N ASP A 275 2.57 -8.97 -36.36
CA ASP A 275 3.75 -9.52 -37.01
C ASP A 275 4.94 -8.56 -36.89
N ALA A 276 6.04 -9.05 -36.32
CA ALA A 276 7.27 -8.25 -36.11
C ALA A 276 7.89 -7.67 -37.40
N ARG A 277 7.54 -8.24 -38.58
CA ARG A 277 8.04 -7.83 -39.90
C ARG A 277 7.18 -6.78 -40.59
N SER A 278 5.95 -6.55 -40.14
CA SER A 278 5.09 -5.53 -40.73
C SER A 278 5.53 -4.13 -40.29
N MET A 279 5.60 -3.22 -41.25
CA MET A 279 5.90 -1.79 -41.02
C MET A 279 4.67 -0.91 -41.18
N ASP A 280 3.50 -1.52 -41.43
CA ASP A 280 2.25 -0.77 -41.56
C ASP A 280 1.89 -0.12 -40.23
N THR A 281 1.56 1.17 -40.26
CA THR A 281 1.27 1.95 -39.07
C THR A 281 -0.20 2.30 -38.96
N MET A 282 -0.69 2.40 -37.73
CA MET A 282 -1.98 3.00 -37.39
C MET A 282 -1.82 4.08 -36.29
N PRO A 283 -2.73 5.07 -36.19
CA PRO A 283 -2.75 5.99 -35.06
C PRO A 283 -2.85 5.23 -33.72
N ALA A 284 -2.22 5.78 -32.67
CA ALA A 284 -2.14 5.09 -31.38
C ALA A 284 -3.51 4.85 -30.71
N SER A 285 -4.47 5.77 -30.89
CA SER A 285 -5.82 5.63 -30.35
C SER A 285 -6.75 4.71 -31.14
N SER A 286 -6.42 4.34 -32.38
CA SER A 286 -7.39 3.74 -33.31
C SER A 286 -8.01 2.43 -32.81
N GLU A 287 -7.23 1.60 -32.12
CA GLU A 287 -7.75 0.35 -31.53
C GLU A 287 -8.62 0.64 -30.30
N LEU A 288 -8.18 1.56 -29.42
CA LEU A 288 -8.94 1.98 -28.23
C LEU A 288 -10.28 2.63 -28.58
N GLU A 289 -10.34 3.48 -29.60
CA GLU A 289 -11.58 4.14 -30.05
C GLU A 289 -12.65 3.13 -30.49
N LYS A 290 -12.24 1.93 -30.92
CA LYS A 290 -13.13 0.84 -31.31
C LYS A 290 -13.46 -0.09 -30.13
N GLU A 291 -12.47 -0.49 -29.36
CA GLU A 291 -12.60 -1.53 -28.34
C GLU A 291 -13.14 -1.00 -27.00
N LEU A 292 -12.85 0.25 -26.63
CA LEU A 292 -13.31 0.81 -25.35
C LEU A 292 -14.85 0.97 -25.27
N PRO A 293 -15.56 1.48 -26.31
CA PRO A 293 -17.01 1.51 -26.29
C PRO A 293 -17.64 0.11 -26.22
N ARG A 294 -17.01 -0.89 -26.87
CA ARG A 294 -17.43 -2.29 -26.80
C ARG A 294 -17.30 -2.82 -25.37
N TYR A 295 -16.15 -2.57 -24.74
CA TYR A 295 -15.89 -2.97 -23.35
C TYR A 295 -16.89 -2.36 -22.37
N ILE A 296 -17.19 -1.06 -22.51
CA ILE A 296 -18.19 -0.34 -21.69
C ILE A 296 -19.58 -0.97 -21.81
N ALA A 297 -20.01 -1.27 -23.06
CA ALA A 297 -21.31 -1.87 -23.32
C ALA A 297 -21.40 -3.31 -22.79
N GLU A 298 -20.35 -4.11 -22.94
CA GLU A 298 -20.30 -5.50 -22.46
C GLU A 298 -20.36 -5.59 -20.93
N HIS A 299 -19.78 -4.62 -20.21
CA HIS A 299 -19.70 -4.61 -18.75
C HIS A 299 -20.77 -3.75 -18.07
N ASN A 300 -21.74 -3.22 -18.83
CA ASN A 300 -22.83 -2.35 -18.34
C ASN A 300 -22.35 -1.19 -17.44
N ILE A 301 -21.21 -0.57 -17.78
CA ILE A 301 -20.64 0.52 -16.97
C ILE A 301 -21.52 1.76 -17.16
N ILE A 302 -22.24 2.13 -16.10
CA ILE A 302 -23.26 3.19 -16.13
C ILE A 302 -22.60 4.59 -16.14
N ASP A 303 -21.45 4.75 -15.48
CA ASP A 303 -20.67 5.99 -15.43
C ASP A 303 -19.52 6.01 -16.44
N GLN A 304 -19.54 7.00 -17.34
CA GLN A 304 -18.70 7.08 -18.54
C GLN A 304 -17.20 7.34 -18.31
N ARG A 305 -16.69 7.21 -17.08
CA ARG A 305 -15.27 7.48 -16.76
C ARG A 305 -14.46 6.19 -16.61
N VAL A 306 -14.34 5.43 -17.69
CA VAL A 306 -13.36 4.34 -17.74
C VAL A 306 -11.97 4.93 -17.90
N SER A 307 -11.09 4.65 -16.93
CA SER A 307 -9.67 4.96 -17.05
C SER A 307 -8.96 3.85 -17.82
N VAL A 308 -7.93 4.23 -18.57
CA VAL A 308 -7.13 3.31 -19.40
C VAL A 308 -5.68 3.41 -18.95
N TRP A 309 -5.03 2.25 -18.88
CA TRP A 309 -3.61 2.13 -18.57
C TRP A 309 -2.89 1.46 -19.73
N ALA A 310 -1.62 1.82 -19.92
CA ALA A 310 -0.76 1.30 -20.96
C ALA A 310 0.43 0.59 -20.30
N LEU A 311 0.58 -0.70 -20.58
CA LEU A 311 1.78 -1.46 -20.25
C LEU A 311 2.81 -1.23 -21.35
N VAL A 312 3.96 -0.66 -21.00
CA VAL A 312 5.10 -0.45 -21.90
C VAL A 312 6.19 -1.47 -21.56
N GLU A 313 6.66 -2.19 -22.58
CA GLU A 313 7.62 -3.28 -22.46
C GLU A 313 8.80 -3.08 -23.41
N LYS A 314 9.97 -3.51 -22.96
CA LYS A 314 11.17 -3.54 -23.80
C LYS A 314 11.14 -4.74 -24.77
N PRO A 315 11.68 -4.60 -25.99
CA PRO A 315 11.64 -5.67 -26.99
C PRO A 315 12.43 -6.92 -26.58
N GLU A 316 13.38 -6.79 -25.64
CA GLU A 316 14.18 -7.90 -25.11
C GLU A 316 13.42 -8.79 -24.13
N LEU A 317 12.22 -8.40 -23.67
CA LEU A 317 11.45 -9.17 -22.71
C LEU A 317 10.82 -10.41 -23.37
N GLU A 318 11.16 -11.59 -22.84
CA GLU A 318 10.55 -12.84 -23.28
C GLU A 318 9.05 -12.85 -22.92
N VAL A 319 8.22 -12.76 -23.96
CA VAL A 319 6.76 -12.86 -23.83
C VAL A 319 6.40 -14.23 -23.27
N ALA A 320 5.70 -14.26 -22.13
CA ALA A 320 5.27 -15.49 -21.49
C ALA A 320 4.53 -16.41 -22.47
N GLY A 321 4.70 -17.72 -22.29
CA GLY A 321 4.17 -18.75 -23.19
C GLY A 321 2.67 -18.63 -23.51
N LEU A 322 2.25 -19.25 -24.62
CA LEU A 322 0.87 -19.17 -25.14
C LEU A 322 -0.23 -19.66 -24.17
N GLY A 323 0.11 -20.31 -23.05
CA GLY A 323 -0.85 -20.87 -22.08
C GLY A 323 -1.09 -20.06 -20.80
N SER A 324 -0.39 -18.95 -20.58
CA SER A 324 -0.56 -18.11 -19.38
C SER A 324 -1.77 -17.19 -19.50
N SER A 325 -2.52 -16.95 -18.41
CA SER A 325 -3.61 -15.97 -18.43
C SER A 325 -3.07 -14.56 -18.71
N THR A 326 -3.90 -13.67 -19.27
CA THR A 326 -3.47 -12.28 -19.55
C THR A 326 -3.04 -11.54 -18.28
N HIS A 327 -3.65 -11.88 -17.14
CA HIS A 327 -3.27 -11.33 -15.84
C HIS A 327 -1.86 -11.79 -15.43
N ASP A 328 -1.57 -13.09 -15.53
CA ASP A 328 -0.24 -13.61 -15.22
C ASP A 328 0.84 -13.00 -16.12
N ARG A 329 0.51 -12.75 -17.40
CA ARG A 329 1.39 -12.05 -18.33
C ARG A 329 1.69 -10.64 -17.86
N LEU A 330 0.68 -9.88 -17.47
CA LEU A 330 0.85 -8.53 -16.95
C LEU A 330 1.80 -8.51 -15.75
N ILE A 331 1.58 -9.41 -14.77
CA ILE A 331 2.42 -9.51 -13.58
C ILE A 331 3.85 -9.92 -13.95
N GLN A 332 4.02 -10.89 -14.84
CA GLN A 332 5.34 -11.31 -15.32
C GLN A 332 6.08 -10.17 -16.03
N SER A 333 5.40 -9.41 -16.89
CA SER A 333 5.98 -8.27 -17.58
C SER A 333 6.47 -7.20 -16.60
N LEU A 334 5.71 -6.92 -15.54
CA LEU A 334 6.13 -5.98 -14.48
C LEU A 334 7.38 -6.47 -13.73
N HIS A 335 7.47 -7.78 -13.42
CA HIS A 335 8.67 -8.40 -12.81
C HIS A 335 9.89 -8.37 -13.73
N GLN A 336 9.68 -8.27 -15.04
CA GLN A 336 10.72 -8.21 -16.05
C GLN A 336 11.11 -6.77 -16.43
N GLY A 337 10.55 -5.74 -15.81
CA GLY A 337 10.88 -4.33 -16.10
C GLY A 337 9.85 -3.58 -16.95
N GLY A 338 8.72 -4.20 -17.27
CA GLY A 338 7.57 -3.51 -17.86
C GLY A 338 7.00 -2.45 -16.92
N LYS A 339 6.44 -1.38 -17.49
CA LYS A 339 5.93 -0.23 -16.73
C LYS A 339 4.50 0.08 -17.10
N LEU A 340 3.65 0.33 -16.10
CA LEU A 340 2.28 0.79 -16.32
C LEU A 340 2.21 2.31 -16.27
N HIS A 341 1.53 2.89 -17.26
CA HIS A 341 1.29 4.32 -17.36
C HIS A 341 -0.19 4.59 -17.57
N ARG A 342 -0.76 5.52 -16.83
CA ARG A 342 -2.13 5.97 -17.10
C ARG A 342 -2.19 6.77 -18.39
N VAL A 343 -3.22 6.53 -19.19
CA VAL A 343 -3.53 7.35 -20.37
C VAL A 343 -4.25 8.61 -19.88
N MET A 344 -3.55 9.74 -19.94
CA MET A 344 -4.01 11.03 -19.41
C MET A 344 -4.94 11.74 -20.39
N SER A 345 -4.75 11.53 -21.69
CA SER A 345 -5.62 12.05 -22.74
C SER A 345 -5.47 11.26 -24.03
N GLY A 346 -6.54 11.23 -24.82
CA GLY A 346 -6.54 10.74 -26.19
C GLY A 346 -7.19 11.78 -27.11
N GLY A 347 -6.52 12.13 -28.20
CA GLY A 347 -6.93 13.22 -29.08
C GLY A 347 -7.55 12.76 -30.40
N GLY A 348 -8.77 13.21 -30.69
CA GLY A 348 -9.39 13.17 -32.02
C GLY A 348 -8.88 14.30 -32.92
N GLY A 349 -7.62 14.22 -33.35
CA GLY A 349 -7.03 15.18 -34.29
C GLY A 349 -7.28 14.82 -35.76
N TRP A 350 -6.91 15.72 -36.68
CA TRP A 350 -6.92 15.48 -38.13
C TRP A 350 -5.48 15.42 -38.67
N GLY A 351 -5.23 14.55 -39.66
CA GLY A 351 -3.92 14.43 -40.31
C GLY A 351 -2.81 13.91 -39.38
N LYS A 352 -1.63 14.55 -39.35
CA LYS A 352 -0.45 14.09 -38.59
C LYS A 352 -0.60 14.13 -37.06
N LYS A 353 -1.67 14.75 -36.55
CA LYS A 353 -2.03 14.85 -35.12
C LYS A 353 -3.25 13.98 -34.76
N GLN A 354 -3.70 13.13 -35.67
CA GLN A 354 -4.81 12.22 -35.43
C GLN A 354 -4.38 11.10 -34.48
N GLY A 355 -5.22 10.82 -33.49
CA GLY A 355 -5.12 9.65 -32.62
C GLY A 355 -3.89 9.60 -31.72
N LEU A 356 -3.48 10.76 -31.20
CA LEU A 356 -2.39 10.88 -30.23
C LEU A 356 -2.88 10.45 -28.84
N LEU A 357 -2.02 9.73 -28.10
CA LEU A 357 -2.27 9.39 -26.70
C LEU A 357 -1.16 9.96 -25.83
N SER A 358 -1.53 10.65 -24.74
CA SER A 358 -0.58 11.11 -23.73
C SER A 358 -0.54 10.11 -22.58
N LEU A 359 0.64 9.61 -22.26
CA LEU A 359 0.89 8.79 -21.10
C LEU A 359 1.33 9.64 -19.91
N ASP A 360 1.03 9.19 -18.71
CA ASP A 360 1.58 9.76 -17.48
C ASP A 360 3.08 9.46 -17.39
N PRO A 361 3.97 10.46 -17.32
CA PRO A 361 5.40 10.22 -17.23
C PRO A 361 5.88 9.76 -15.84
N GLU A 362 5.06 9.95 -14.79
CA GLU A 362 5.46 9.64 -13.43
C GLU A 362 5.36 8.13 -13.15
N ILE A 363 6.48 7.53 -12.74
CA ILE A 363 6.59 6.10 -12.37
C ILE A 363 7.00 5.89 -10.92
N SER A 364 7.56 6.90 -10.27
CA SER A 364 7.97 6.92 -8.87
C SER A 364 7.70 8.29 -8.26
N PHE A 365 7.66 8.38 -6.94
CA PHE A 365 7.53 9.66 -6.26
C PHE A 365 8.91 10.28 -6.04
N SER A 366 9.02 11.58 -6.26
CA SER A 366 10.28 12.35 -6.26
C SER A 366 11.13 12.17 -5.00
N GLY A 367 10.53 11.78 -3.86
CA GLY A 367 11.25 11.42 -2.63
C GLY A 367 12.14 10.16 -2.74
N THR A 368 11.95 9.31 -3.74
CA THR A 368 12.84 8.17 -4.04
C THR A 368 14.22 8.62 -4.54
N ALA A 369 14.32 9.80 -5.16
CA ALA A 369 15.53 10.29 -5.82
C ALA A 369 16.49 11.05 -4.87
N ASN A 370 16.00 11.61 -3.75
CA ASN A 370 16.79 12.42 -2.82
C ASN A 370 17.08 11.69 -1.51
N ARG A 371 17.56 10.43 -1.58
CA ARG A 371 17.95 9.66 -0.39
C ARG A 371 19.07 10.33 0.40
N ASP A 372 19.89 11.15 -0.26
CA ASP A 372 21.01 11.89 0.34
C ASP A 372 20.56 12.91 1.40
N ASP A 373 19.30 13.37 1.35
CA ASP A 373 18.75 14.32 2.32
C ASP A 373 18.17 13.63 3.58
N LEU A 374 18.00 12.30 3.56
CA LEU A 374 17.39 11.56 4.66
C LEU A 374 18.42 11.35 5.78
N VAL A 375 18.06 11.76 7.00
CA VAL A 375 18.89 11.57 8.19
C VAL A 375 18.24 10.59 9.15
N ALA A 376 19.04 9.98 10.05
CA ALA A 376 18.49 9.09 11.07
C ALA A 376 17.50 9.85 11.98
N LEU A 377 16.44 9.19 12.44
CA LEU A 377 15.37 9.83 13.21
C LEU A 377 15.87 10.63 14.43
N SER A 378 16.90 10.15 15.13
CA SER A 378 17.49 10.87 16.27
C SER A 378 18.16 12.18 15.88
N GLN A 379 18.79 12.25 14.69
CA GLN A 379 19.46 13.45 14.18
C GLN A 379 18.46 14.55 13.82
N VAL A 380 17.21 14.20 13.50
CA VAL A 380 16.14 15.18 13.28
C VAL A 380 15.85 15.97 14.56
N PHE A 381 15.87 15.31 15.73
CA PHE A 381 15.56 15.96 17.01
C PHE A 381 16.77 16.54 17.72
N ASP A 382 17.94 15.98 17.47
CA ASP A 382 19.23 16.41 18.01
C ASP A 382 20.22 16.64 16.85
N PRO A 383 20.04 17.73 16.08
CA PRO A 383 21.02 18.10 15.07
C PRO A 383 22.32 18.43 15.81
N GLY A 384 23.33 17.56 15.68
CA GLY A 384 24.67 17.89 16.13
C GLY A 384 25.11 19.21 15.51
N THR A 385 25.99 19.95 16.18
CA THR A 385 26.52 21.27 15.80
C THR A 385 27.33 21.30 14.47
N THR A 386 27.11 20.36 13.56
CA THR A 386 27.82 20.16 12.29
C THR A 386 26.91 20.30 11.06
N GLN A 387 25.91 21.17 11.09
CA GLN A 387 25.35 21.76 9.85
C GLN A 387 25.75 23.24 9.80
N LEU A 388 26.97 23.49 9.36
CA LEU A 388 27.37 24.80 8.86
C LEU A 388 26.97 24.84 7.37
N ASP A 389 26.07 25.76 7.04
CA ASP A 389 25.81 26.33 5.72
C ASP A 389 25.81 25.36 4.53
N THR A 390 24.65 24.79 4.22
CA THR A 390 24.31 24.53 2.82
C THR A 390 23.02 25.28 2.53
N LEU A 391 23.18 26.53 2.08
CA LEU A 391 22.11 27.30 1.47
C LEU A 391 21.50 26.46 0.33
N PRO A 392 20.16 26.39 0.19
CA PRO A 392 19.57 25.76 -0.96
C PRO A 392 20.05 26.53 -2.20
N SER A 393 20.69 25.82 -3.13
CA SER A 393 21.10 26.39 -4.41
C SER A 393 19.85 26.75 -5.21
N ILE A 394 19.47 28.03 -5.15
CA ILE A 394 18.46 28.61 -6.04
C ILE A 394 19.16 28.86 -7.38
N ASP A 395 19.35 27.80 -8.17
CA ASP A 395 19.55 27.99 -9.59
C ASP A 395 19.22 26.71 -10.37
N LYS A 396 18.09 26.77 -11.07
CA LYS A 396 17.83 26.06 -12.33
C LYS A 396 16.62 26.71 -12.95
N GLY A 397 16.86 27.86 -13.60
CA GLY A 397 15.95 28.38 -14.59
C GLY A 397 15.75 27.33 -15.68
N ILE A 398 14.49 27.01 -15.98
CA ILE A 398 14.11 26.11 -17.07
C ILE A 398 14.51 26.79 -18.37
N THR A 399 15.64 26.39 -18.95
CA THR A 399 16.08 26.83 -20.28
C THR A 399 15.43 26.00 -21.37
N VAL A 400 15.23 26.58 -22.55
CA VAL A 400 14.52 25.98 -23.70
C VAL A 400 15.19 24.71 -24.28
N ASP A 401 16.42 24.38 -23.87
CA ASP A 401 17.13 23.13 -24.22
C ASP A 401 16.66 21.87 -23.44
N ASP A 402 15.76 22.04 -22.45
CA ASP A 402 15.24 20.99 -21.54
C ASP A 402 14.26 20.00 -22.21
N LEU A 403 13.92 20.22 -23.48
CA LEU A 403 13.07 19.29 -24.25
C LEU A 403 13.77 17.96 -24.58
N SER A 404 15.11 17.94 -24.57
CA SER A 404 15.94 16.74 -24.73
C SER A 404 16.07 15.91 -23.43
N LEU A 405 15.64 16.49 -22.30
CA LEU A 405 15.62 15.86 -20.97
C LEU A 405 14.23 15.34 -20.59
N LEU A 406 13.21 15.54 -21.43
CA LEU A 406 11.92 14.89 -21.26
C LEU A 406 12.12 13.38 -21.38
N SER A 407 12.02 12.68 -20.25
CA SER A 407 12.15 11.22 -20.21
C SER A 407 11.15 10.61 -21.20
N GLN A 408 11.67 9.87 -22.17
CA GLN A 408 10.84 9.24 -23.18
C GLN A 408 10.17 8.02 -22.56
N VAL A 409 8.86 8.11 -22.36
CA VAL A 409 8.06 7.06 -21.69
C VAL A 409 8.05 5.77 -22.51
N ALA A 410 7.96 5.89 -23.84
CA ALA A 410 8.04 4.77 -24.78
C ALA A 410 8.87 5.16 -25.99
N THR A 411 9.77 4.28 -26.40
CA THR A 411 10.67 4.47 -27.55
C THR A 411 10.21 3.65 -28.75
N ALA A 412 10.62 4.05 -29.96
CA ALA A 412 10.31 3.26 -31.15
C ALA A 412 10.99 1.88 -31.04
N GLY A 413 10.21 0.81 -31.20
CA GLY A 413 10.67 -0.57 -30.97
C GLY A 413 10.13 -1.20 -29.69
N ASP A 414 9.76 -0.39 -28.68
CA ASP A 414 9.07 -0.87 -27.49
C ASP A 414 7.71 -1.47 -27.86
N TYR A 415 7.18 -2.31 -26.99
CA TYR A 415 5.84 -2.85 -27.12
C TYR A 415 4.88 -2.19 -26.14
N ILE A 416 3.62 -2.07 -26.54
CA ILE A 416 2.58 -1.50 -25.72
C ILE A 416 1.29 -2.29 -25.82
N GLN A 417 0.60 -2.40 -24.69
CA GLN A 417 -0.74 -2.96 -24.61
C GLN A 417 -1.60 -2.12 -23.66
N PHE A 418 -2.84 -1.84 -24.06
CA PHE A 418 -3.78 -1.07 -23.25
C PHE A 418 -4.76 -1.95 -22.48
N PHE A 419 -5.01 -1.54 -21.24
CA PHE A 419 -5.88 -2.18 -20.27
C PHE A 419 -6.89 -1.17 -19.71
N ALA A 420 -8.05 -1.66 -19.27
CA ALA A 420 -9.05 -0.89 -18.54
C ALA A 420 -9.35 -1.57 -17.20
N SER A 421 -9.78 -0.78 -16.22
CA SER A 421 -10.24 -1.27 -14.92
C SER A 421 -11.73 -1.03 -14.82
N VAL A 422 -12.45 -2.03 -14.32
CA VAL A 422 -13.81 -1.91 -13.81
C VAL A 422 -13.74 -2.21 -12.32
N GLU A 423 -14.74 -1.79 -11.54
CA GLU A 423 -14.88 -2.21 -10.14
C GLU A 423 -14.56 -3.71 -9.99
N PRO A 424 -13.78 -4.08 -8.96
CA PRO A 424 -13.23 -5.41 -8.85
C PRO A 424 -14.33 -6.45 -8.66
N ALA A 425 -14.70 -7.14 -9.74
CA ALA A 425 -15.34 -8.45 -9.64
C ALA A 425 -14.30 -9.41 -9.05
N GLY A 426 -14.51 -9.76 -7.78
CA GLY A 426 -13.57 -10.47 -6.90
C GLY A 426 -12.61 -11.43 -7.59
N ALA A 427 -11.33 -11.03 -7.68
CA ALA A 427 -10.24 -11.95 -7.88
C ALA A 427 -9.84 -12.52 -6.51
N GLN A 428 -10.07 -13.83 -6.34
CA GLN A 428 -9.53 -14.59 -5.22
C GLN A 428 -8.05 -14.87 -5.50
N GLY A 429 -7.16 -14.07 -4.91
CA GLY A 429 -5.77 -14.45 -4.72
C GLY A 429 -5.69 -15.57 -3.68
N LYS A 430 -5.73 -16.83 -4.10
CA LYS A 430 -5.32 -17.94 -3.21
C LYS A 430 -3.80 -17.97 -3.14
N LEU A 431 -3.23 -17.41 -2.09
CA LEU A 431 -1.92 -17.84 -1.63
C LEU A 431 -2.04 -19.29 -1.13
N SER A 432 -1.38 -20.20 -1.83
CA SER A 432 -1.20 -21.58 -1.36
C SER A 432 0.05 -21.59 -0.50
N SER A 433 -0.09 -21.35 0.80
CA SER A 433 1.02 -21.52 1.75
C SER A 433 1.20 -23.00 2.08
N ASN A 434 2.12 -23.66 1.38
CA ASN A 434 2.69 -24.94 1.81
C ASN A 434 3.96 -24.65 2.62
N HIS A 435 3.82 -24.19 3.86
CA HIS A 435 4.96 -24.15 4.78
C HIS A 435 4.59 -24.69 6.16
N ASP A 436 5.29 -25.75 6.51
CA ASP A 436 5.25 -26.47 7.78
C ASP A 436 6.40 -25.92 8.65
N SER A 437 6.23 -24.73 9.23
CA SER A 437 7.16 -24.12 10.20
C SER A 437 6.45 -23.12 11.12
N GLN A 438 6.81 -23.15 12.41
CA GLN A 438 5.99 -22.70 13.55
C GLN A 438 5.92 -21.18 13.83
N GLU A 439 6.23 -20.29 12.87
CA GLU A 439 6.02 -18.84 13.03
C GLU A 439 5.39 -18.24 11.76
N GLU A 440 4.20 -17.64 11.89
CA GLU A 440 3.55 -16.98 10.75
C GLU A 440 4.24 -15.63 10.45
N PRO A 441 4.49 -15.32 9.16
CA PRO A 441 5.15 -14.09 8.73
C PRO A 441 4.30 -12.83 9.01
N ILE A 442 4.93 -11.65 8.96
CA ILE A 442 4.20 -10.38 8.94
C ILE A 442 3.74 -10.12 7.52
N SER A 443 2.45 -9.81 7.36
CA SER A 443 1.86 -9.44 6.09
C SER A 443 1.68 -7.93 5.97
N TYR A 444 2.24 -7.37 4.92
CA TYR A 444 2.20 -5.96 4.57
C TYR A 444 1.26 -5.75 3.37
N HIS A 445 0.25 -4.90 3.53
CA HIS A 445 -0.76 -4.65 2.50
C HIS A 445 -0.80 -3.18 2.12
N PHE A 446 -0.41 -2.87 0.88
CA PHE A 446 -0.49 -1.53 0.33
C PHE A 446 -1.35 -1.52 -0.93
N GLY A 447 -1.97 -0.39 -1.27
CA GLY A 447 -2.86 -0.38 -2.42
C GLY A 447 -3.59 0.93 -2.66
N MET A 448 -4.49 0.87 -3.63
CA MET A 448 -5.38 1.96 -4.00
C MET A 448 -6.78 1.73 -3.46
N VAL A 449 -7.41 2.78 -2.93
CA VAL A 449 -8.84 2.75 -2.57
C VAL A 449 -9.68 2.34 -3.80
N ALA A 450 -10.59 1.38 -3.63
CA ALA A 450 -11.38 0.77 -4.69
C ALA A 450 -12.57 1.65 -5.09
N ASP A 451 -13.25 2.24 -4.11
CA ASP A 451 -14.26 3.26 -4.34
C ASP A 451 -14.18 4.36 -3.26
N PRO A 452 -13.66 5.56 -3.61
CA PRO A 452 -13.64 6.69 -2.68
C PRO A 452 -15.03 7.25 -2.35
N MET A 453 -16.09 6.83 -3.06
CA MET A 453 -17.46 7.37 -2.92
C MET A 453 -18.37 6.52 -2.00
N GLU A 454 -18.17 5.20 -1.89
CA GLU A 454 -18.98 4.31 -1.03
C GLU A 454 -18.62 4.33 0.46
N LEU A 455 -17.44 4.83 0.85
CA LEU A 455 -17.06 4.98 2.27
C LEU A 455 -18.06 5.83 3.08
N VAL A 456 -18.86 6.67 2.40
CA VAL A 456 -19.86 7.56 3.00
C VAL A 456 -21.25 6.91 3.13
N THR A 457 -21.54 5.79 2.43
CA THR A 457 -22.95 5.38 2.19
C THR A 457 -23.39 4.03 2.76
N GLN A 458 -22.49 3.15 3.22
CA GLN A 458 -22.91 1.84 3.78
C GLN A 458 -23.10 1.85 5.30
N ALA A 459 -24.01 2.69 5.78
CA ALA A 459 -24.59 2.58 7.12
C ALA A 459 -25.91 1.80 7.05
N THR A 460 -25.89 0.49 6.76
CA THR A 460 -27.01 -0.43 7.03
C THR A 460 -26.70 -1.84 6.53
N HIS A 461 -25.98 -2.64 7.31
CA HIS A 461 -26.26 -4.08 7.45
C HIS A 461 -25.53 -4.58 8.70
N GLY A 462 -26.31 -5.22 9.59
CA GLY A 462 -25.98 -5.42 10.99
C GLY A 462 -24.88 -6.43 11.31
N ASP A 463 -24.52 -6.38 12.60
CA ASP A 463 -23.78 -7.35 13.39
C ASP A 463 -22.25 -7.38 13.26
N SER A 464 -21.63 -6.22 13.51
CA SER A 464 -20.50 -6.13 14.44
C SER A 464 -20.17 -4.66 14.73
N ASN A 465 -20.76 -4.11 15.79
CA ASN A 465 -20.45 -2.76 16.33
C ASN A 465 -19.06 -2.73 17.02
N GLY A 466 -18.09 -3.46 16.47
CA GLY A 466 -16.88 -3.87 17.17
C GLY A 466 -15.63 -3.63 16.35
N ILE A 467 -14.62 -3.08 16.99
CA ILE A 467 -13.26 -2.99 16.47
C ILE A 467 -12.76 -4.40 16.15
N ILE A 468 -12.28 -4.61 14.94
CA ILE A 468 -11.60 -5.84 14.51
C ILE A 468 -10.11 -5.64 14.75
N SER A 469 -9.43 -6.66 15.26
CA SER A 469 -8.00 -6.62 15.54
C SER A 469 -7.28 -7.67 14.71
N LEU A 470 -6.33 -7.22 13.89
CA LEU A 470 -5.54 -8.03 12.96
C LEU A 470 -4.08 -8.04 13.42
N PRO A 471 -3.65 -9.05 14.19
CA PRO A 471 -2.23 -9.20 14.51
C PRO A 471 -1.42 -9.53 13.25
N ARG A 472 -0.13 -9.19 13.24
CA ARG A 472 0.82 -9.49 12.13
C ARG A 472 0.41 -8.90 10.78
N THR A 473 -0.48 -7.93 10.79
CA THR A 473 -0.92 -7.21 9.61
C THR A 473 -0.53 -5.77 9.77
N PHE A 474 0.02 -5.18 8.72
CA PHE A 474 0.25 -3.74 8.63
C PHE A 474 -0.05 -3.29 7.21
N GLY A 475 -0.59 -2.10 7.03
CA GLY A 475 -0.88 -1.62 5.69
C GLY A 475 -1.50 -0.25 5.65
N ALA A 476 -1.62 0.25 4.43
CA ALA A 476 -2.30 1.50 4.15
C ALA A 476 -2.73 1.57 2.69
N LEU A 477 -3.85 2.24 2.44
CA LEU A 477 -4.38 2.50 1.12
C LEU A 477 -4.30 4.00 0.83
N SER A 478 -4.06 4.34 -0.44
CA SER A 478 -4.08 5.72 -0.95
C SER A 478 -5.24 5.91 -1.93
N GLU A 479 -5.87 7.08 -1.90
CA GLU A 479 -6.84 7.49 -2.93
C GLU A 479 -6.16 8.04 -4.19
N LYS A 480 -4.89 8.45 -4.09
CA LYS A 480 -4.19 9.17 -5.16
C LYS A 480 -3.34 8.24 -6.04
N ALA A 481 -2.32 7.64 -5.45
CA ALA A 481 -1.40 6.73 -6.12
C ALA A 481 -0.47 6.06 -5.09
N ILE A 482 0.02 4.88 -5.43
CA ILE A 482 1.20 4.27 -4.81
C ILE A 482 2.29 4.08 -5.85
N ALA A 483 3.55 4.13 -5.45
CA ALA A 483 4.68 3.77 -6.29
C ALA A 483 5.23 2.44 -5.79
N TYR A 484 5.53 1.51 -6.68
CA TYR A 484 6.11 0.22 -6.33
C TYR A 484 7.39 -0.01 -7.13
N SER A 485 8.51 -0.21 -6.43
CA SER A 485 9.80 -0.63 -6.97
C SER A 485 10.06 -2.08 -6.58
N GLN A 486 10.59 -2.86 -7.51
CA GLN A 486 10.97 -4.25 -7.27
C GLN A 486 12.20 -4.66 -8.09
N PRO A 487 12.97 -5.66 -7.63
CA PRO A 487 14.05 -6.25 -8.40
C PRO A 487 13.62 -6.75 -9.78
N ILE A 488 14.41 -6.47 -10.82
CA ILE A 488 14.22 -7.08 -12.13
C ILE A 488 14.80 -8.49 -12.12
N LYS A 489 13.97 -9.49 -12.45
CA LYS A 489 14.41 -10.88 -12.47
C LYS A 489 15.50 -11.11 -13.51
N GLY A 490 16.71 -11.42 -13.06
CA GLY A 490 17.86 -11.75 -13.91
C GLY A 490 18.93 -10.66 -14.01
N GLU A 491 18.69 -9.48 -13.46
CA GLU A 491 19.66 -8.38 -13.39
C GLU A 491 19.95 -8.07 -11.92
N MET A 492 21.24 -8.10 -11.53
CA MET A 492 21.63 -8.01 -10.12
C MET A 492 21.51 -6.58 -9.55
N GLU A 493 21.44 -5.55 -10.41
CA GLU A 493 21.47 -4.13 -10.00
C GLU A 493 20.30 -3.29 -10.57
N SER A 494 19.39 -3.90 -11.33
CA SER A 494 18.31 -3.16 -11.98
C SER A 494 16.98 -3.31 -11.22
N GLU A 495 16.32 -2.18 -10.98
CA GLU A 495 14.99 -2.11 -10.38
C GLU A 495 13.93 -1.70 -11.42
N SER A 496 12.76 -2.33 -11.33
CA SER A 496 11.57 -1.93 -12.05
C SER A 496 10.70 -1.11 -11.13
N CYS A 497 10.36 0.11 -11.54
CA CYS A 497 9.45 0.96 -10.80
C CYS A 497 8.22 1.31 -11.65
N THR A 498 7.04 1.20 -11.03
CA THR A 498 5.76 1.55 -11.64
C THR A 498 4.89 2.31 -10.66
N LYS A 499 4.16 3.31 -11.17
CA LYS A 499 3.09 3.96 -10.44
C LYS A 499 1.81 3.14 -10.60
N LEU A 500 1.13 2.89 -9.49
CA LEU A 500 -0.17 2.23 -9.44
C LEU A 500 -1.19 3.25 -8.95
N ASP A 501 -2.06 3.69 -9.85
CA ASP A 501 -3.21 4.55 -9.56
C ASP A 501 -4.53 3.88 -10.00
N ILE A 502 -4.50 2.55 -10.10
CA ILE A 502 -5.62 1.69 -10.49
C ILE A 502 -6.46 1.42 -9.23
N PRO A 503 -7.73 1.83 -9.17
CA PRO A 503 -8.60 1.56 -8.03
C PRO A 503 -8.63 0.07 -7.68
N GLY A 504 -8.52 -0.26 -6.39
CA GLY A 504 -8.55 -1.65 -5.92
C GLY A 504 -7.27 -2.44 -6.15
N SER A 505 -6.22 -1.87 -6.74
CA SER A 505 -4.91 -2.53 -6.83
C SER A 505 -4.30 -2.78 -5.45
N ARG A 506 -3.57 -3.90 -5.30
CA ARG A 506 -2.92 -4.29 -4.04
C ARG A 506 -1.50 -4.79 -4.29
N VAL A 507 -0.57 -4.36 -3.45
CA VAL A 507 0.77 -4.92 -3.29
C VAL A 507 0.80 -5.59 -1.92
N VAL A 508 0.98 -6.90 -1.89
CA VAL A 508 1.10 -7.70 -0.66
C VAL A 508 2.54 -8.17 -0.54
N LEU A 509 3.17 -7.92 0.60
CA LEU A 509 4.49 -8.44 0.92
C LEU A 509 4.44 -9.25 2.21
N GLU A 510 4.98 -10.47 2.20
CA GLU A 510 5.12 -11.31 3.38
C GLU A 510 6.62 -11.46 3.70
N THR A 511 7.02 -11.08 4.91
CA THR A 511 8.42 -11.18 5.37
C THR A 511 8.61 -12.42 6.22
N ILE A 512 9.54 -13.28 5.81
CA ILE A 512 9.88 -14.56 6.47
C ILE A 512 11.14 -14.41 7.34
#